data_AF-A0A7V7RHW3-F1
#
_entry.id   AF-A0A7V7RHW3-F1
#
_cell.length_a   1.000
_cell.length_b   1.000
_cell.length_c   1.000
_cell.angle_alpha   90.00
_cell.angle_beta   90.00
_cell.angle_gamma   90.00
#
_symmetry.space_group_name_H-M   'P 1'
#
loop_
_entity.id
_entity.type
_entity.pdbx_description
1 polymer ?
#
loop_
_entity_poly.entity_id
_entity_poly.type
_entity_poly.pdbx_seq_one_letter_code
_entity_poly.pdbx_strand_id
1 'polypeptide(L)'
;MEKSQSEKVSNIKYKRMDNDPDIKRTITEIERLILGEKGIGLMDALKITPGRVQKQLDDEWDQEFERILEDNKDYIFWEARKRSAAHVHKWIEEQKNEINEEDLLSRMQEGLKLAEIEVVRELLEREGLI
;
A
#
# COMPACT_ATOMS: atom_id res chain seq x y z
N MET A 1 2.19 20.34 -20.61
CA MET A 1 2.07 18.97 -20.07
C MET A 1 0.81 18.93 -19.24
N GLU A 2 -0.24 18.27 -19.72
CA GLU A 2 -1.47 18.08 -18.95
C GLU A 2 -1.23 17.05 -17.85
N LYS A 3 -1.41 17.46 -16.59
CA LYS A 3 -1.36 16.54 -15.44
C LYS A 3 -2.44 15.47 -15.58
N SER A 4 -2.09 14.22 -15.29
CA SER A 4 -3.02 13.09 -15.36
C SER A 4 -4.20 13.31 -14.39
N GLN A 5 -5.36 12.71 -14.66
CA GLN A 5 -6.52 12.84 -13.76
C GLN A 5 -6.22 12.31 -12.35
N SER A 6 -5.35 11.29 -12.19
CA SER A 6 -4.96 10.80 -10.86
C SER A 6 -4.14 11.83 -10.08
N GLU A 7 -3.21 12.52 -10.74
CA GLU A 7 -2.43 13.61 -10.13
C GLU A 7 -3.31 14.80 -9.72
N LYS A 8 -4.40 15.07 -10.45
CA LYS A 8 -5.33 16.14 -10.10
C LYS A 8 -6.14 15.78 -8.84
N VAL A 9 -6.56 14.52 -8.69
CA VAL A 9 -7.34 14.03 -7.54
C VAL A 9 -6.48 13.91 -6.29
N SER A 10 -5.25 13.40 -6.38
CA SER A 10 -4.33 13.30 -5.24
C SER A 10 -3.96 14.69 -4.70
N ASN A 11 -3.70 15.66 -5.58
CA ASN A 11 -3.46 17.04 -5.18
C ASN A 11 -4.66 17.70 -4.48
N ILE A 12 -5.90 17.23 -4.71
CA ILE A 12 -7.08 17.72 -3.98
C ILE A 12 -7.14 17.12 -2.57
N LYS A 13 -6.79 15.83 -2.39
CA LYS A 13 -6.72 15.16 -1.07
C LYS A 13 -5.81 15.94 -0.12
N TYR A 14 -4.55 16.17 -0.51
CA TYR A 14 -3.56 16.84 0.35
C TYR A 14 -3.93 18.29 0.65
N LYS A 15 -4.44 19.02 -0.36
CA LYS A 15 -4.92 20.40 -0.16
C LYS A 15 -6.15 20.48 0.75
N ARG A 16 -6.99 19.45 0.80
CA ARG A 16 -8.11 19.41 1.76
C ARG A 16 -7.59 19.26 3.18
N MET A 17 -6.56 18.44 3.40
CA MET A 17 -5.92 18.29 4.72
C MET A 17 -5.34 19.61 5.23
N ASP A 18 -4.70 20.40 4.34
CA ASP A 18 -4.18 21.73 4.68
C ASP A 18 -5.27 22.73 5.12
N ASN A 19 -6.53 22.46 4.81
CA ASN A 19 -7.66 23.33 5.13
C ASN A 19 -8.60 22.73 6.17
N ASP A 20 -8.30 21.54 6.68
CA ASP A 20 -9.12 20.85 7.66
C ASP A 20 -8.98 21.51 9.04
N PRO A 21 -10.07 22.01 9.65
CA PRO A 21 -10.02 22.70 10.93
C PRO A 21 -9.56 21.82 12.09
N ASP A 22 -9.91 20.53 12.07
CA ASP A 22 -9.55 19.60 13.15
C ASP A 22 -8.05 19.30 13.09
N ILE A 23 -7.51 19.06 11.89
CA ILE A 23 -6.07 18.87 11.70
C ILE A 23 -5.29 20.11 12.13
N LYS A 24 -5.74 21.31 11.75
CA LYS A 24 -5.09 22.57 12.16
C LYS A 24 -5.10 22.76 13.68
N ARG A 25 -6.21 22.43 14.34
CA ARG A 25 -6.31 22.50 15.81
C ARG A 25 -5.28 21.58 16.45
N THR A 26 -5.20 20.32 16.00
CA THR A 26 -4.23 19.35 16.52
C THR A 26 -2.79 19.80 16.30
N ILE A 27 -2.45 20.32 15.11
CA ILE A 27 -1.10 20.84 14.84
C ILE A 27 -0.78 22.02 15.75
N THR A 28 -1.72 22.95 15.92
CA THR A 28 -1.54 24.12 16.81
C THR A 28 -1.29 23.67 18.26
N GLU A 29 -2.00 22.65 18.72
CA GLU A 29 -1.79 22.07 20.06
C GLU A 29 -0.41 21.41 20.20
N ILE A 30 0.04 20.69 19.17
CA ILE A 30 1.38 20.09 19.12
C ILE A 30 2.47 21.16 19.11
N GLU A 31 2.34 22.19 18.27
CA GLU A 31 3.29 23.32 18.22
C GLU A 31 3.36 24.04 19.56
N ARG A 32 2.19 24.31 20.17
CA ARG A 32 2.13 24.91 21.51
C ARG A 32 2.81 24.02 22.56
N LEU A 33 2.61 22.70 22.49
CA LEU A 33 3.19 21.75 23.43
C LEU A 33 4.73 21.68 23.32
N ILE A 34 5.26 21.64 22.09
CA ILE A 34 6.69 21.45 21.83
C ILE A 34 7.47 22.76 21.92
N LEU A 35 6.90 23.86 21.40
CA LEU A 35 7.59 25.12 21.15
C LEU A 35 7.03 26.30 21.97
N GLY A 36 5.93 26.09 22.70
CA GLY A 36 5.21 27.13 23.44
C GLY A 36 4.39 28.06 22.54
N GLU A 37 3.74 29.08 23.15
CA GLU A 37 2.87 30.03 22.42
C GLU A 37 3.59 30.76 21.27
N LYS A 38 4.90 30.96 21.35
CA LYS A 38 5.69 31.64 20.31
C LYS A 38 5.95 30.77 19.08
N GLY A 39 5.80 29.45 19.21
CA GLY A 39 6.03 28.50 18.11
C GLY A 39 4.79 28.16 17.31
N ILE A 40 3.62 28.66 17.69
CA ILE A 40 2.38 28.46 16.94
C ILE A 40 2.51 29.07 15.54
N GLY A 41 2.15 28.30 14.51
CA GLY A 41 2.24 28.68 13.11
C GLY A 41 3.64 28.55 12.50
N LEU A 42 4.61 27.97 13.22
CA LEU A 42 5.96 27.77 12.71
C LEU A 42 5.98 26.76 11.55
N MET A 43 5.23 25.66 11.65
CA MET A 43 5.16 24.64 10.60
C MET A 43 4.59 25.22 9.31
N ASP A 44 3.54 26.04 9.41
CA ASP A 44 2.96 26.75 8.26
C ASP A 44 3.96 27.75 7.66
N ALA A 45 4.67 28.51 8.50
CA ALA A 45 5.70 29.45 8.04
C ALA A 45 6.87 28.74 7.30
N LEU A 46 7.20 27.52 7.72
CA LEU A 46 8.21 26.66 7.07
C LEU A 46 7.65 25.86 5.89
N LYS A 47 6.36 26.03 5.55
CA LYS A 47 5.66 25.26 4.50
C LYS A 47 5.67 23.74 4.74
N ILE A 48 5.72 23.33 6.01
CA ILE A 48 5.57 21.96 6.48
C ILE A 48 4.09 21.75 6.80
N THR A 49 3.25 21.77 5.75
CA THR A 49 1.81 21.62 5.91
C THR A 49 1.44 20.13 6.04
N PRO A 50 0.35 19.78 6.72
CA PRO A 50 -0.06 18.38 6.88
C PRO A 50 -0.26 17.67 5.54
N GLY A 51 -0.82 18.34 4.54
CA GLY A 51 -0.96 17.77 3.20
C GLY A 51 0.39 17.48 2.53
N ARG A 52 1.40 18.32 2.74
CA ARG A 52 2.75 18.09 2.20
C ARG A 52 3.46 16.94 2.90
N VAL A 53 3.35 16.86 4.23
CA VAL A 53 3.90 15.77 5.02
C VAL A 53 3.25 14.45 4.63
N GLN A 54 1.91 14.40 4.57
CA GLN A 54 1.19 13.19 4.16
C GLN A 54 1.57 12.77 2.74
N LYS A 55 1.69 13.71 1.81
CA LYS A 55 2.12 13.39 0.46
C LYS A 55 3.50 12.75 0.45
N GLN A 56 4.46 13.32 1.19
CA GLN A 56 5.79 12.76 1.24
C GLN A 56 5.81 11.34 1.84
N LEU A 57 5.03 11.11 2.90
CA LEU A 57 4.89 9.78 3.49
C LEU A 57 4.24 8.78 2.51
N ASP A 58 3.20 9.19 1.79
CA ASP A 58 2.57 8.36 0.75
C ASP A 58 3.59 8.05 -0.38
N ASP A 59 4.37 9.05 -0.83
CA ASP A 59 5.39 8.87 -1.88
C ASP A 59 6.54 7.95 -1.42
N GLU A 60 6.99 8.06 -0.16
CA GLU A 60 8.02 7.19 0.45
C GLU A 60 7.50 5.75 0.62
N TRP A 61 6.22 5.61 0.99
CA TRP A 61 5.55 4.32 1.10
C TRP A 61 5.50 3.58 -0.22
N ASP A 62 5.08 4.25 -1.29
CA ASP A 62 5.00 3.68 -2.63
C ASP A 62 6.38 3.23 -3.12
N GLN A 63 7.42 4.03 -2.87
CA GLN A 63 8.80 3.68 -3.21
C GLN A 63 9.29 2.44 -2.45
N GLU A 64 9.01 2.36 -1.15
CA GLU A 64 9.44 1.22 -0.33
C GLU A 64 8.69 -0.06 -0.73
N PHE A 65 7.39 0.06 -1.04
CA PHE A 65 6.60 -1.01 -1.58
C PHE A 65 7.17 -1.54 -2.91
N GLU A 66 7.45 -0.65 -3.86
CA GLU A 66 8.07 -1.01 -5.13
C GLU A 66 9.44 -1.67 -4.95
N ARG A 67 10.27 -1.14 -4.04
CA ARG A 67 11.58 -1.70 -3.71
C ARG A 67 11.46 -3.14 -3.22
N ILE A 68 10.56 -3.42 -2.29
CA ILE A 68 10.35 -4.77 -1.74
C ILE A 68 9.90 -5.73 -2.83
N LEU A 69 9.01 -5.31 -3.73
CA LEU A 69 8.57 -6.15 -4.84
C LEU A 69 9.72 -6.50 -5.79
N GLU A 70 10.56 -5.52 -6.15
CA GLU A 70 11.67 -5.76 -7.08
C GLU A 70 12.78 -6.60 -6.44
N ASP A 71 13.15 -6.30 -5.18
CA ASP A 71 14.17 -7.03 -4.44
C ASP A 71 13.79 -8.50 -4.20
N ASN A 72 12.49 -8.80 -4.12
CA ASN A 72 11.97 -10.14 -3.83
C ASN A 72 11.26 -10.79 -5.03
N LYS A 73 11.42 -10.26 -6.23
CA LYS A 73 10.69 -10.70 -7.44
C LYS A 73 10.81 -12.20 -7.72
N ASP A 74 12.02 -12.74 -7.64
CA ASP A 74 12.27 -14.17 -7.87
C ASP A 74 11.64 -15.02 -6.75
N TYR A 75 11.74 -14.57 -5.50
CA TYR A 75 11.14 -15.24 -4.37
C TYR A 75 9.60 -15.29 -4.50
N ILE A 76 8.97 -14.15 -4.83
CA ILE A 76 7.53 -14.04 -5.09
C ILE A 76 7.14 -15.02 -6.20
N PHE A 77 7.88 -15.00 -7.32
CA PHE A 77 7.61 -15.86 -8.47
C PHE A 77 7.59 -17.35 -8.11
N TRP A 78 8.60 -17.82 -7.35
CA TRP A 78 8.75 -19.23 -7.02
C TRP A 78 7.83 -19.68 -5.90
N GLU A 79 7.74 -18.94 -4.80
CA GLU A 79 6.89 -19.33 -3.68
C GLU A 79 5.40 -19.24 -4.04
N ALA A 80 4.96 -18.25 -4.82
CA ALA A 80 3.58 -18.19 -5.26
C ALA A 80 3.19 -19.39 -6.12
N ARG A 81 4.07 -19.82 -7.05
CA ARG A 81 3.83 -21.02 -7.88
C ARG A 81 3.78 -22.29 -7.05
N LYS A 82 4.68 -22.42 -6.09
CA LYS A 82 4.73 -23.57 -5.18
C LYS A 82 3.46 -23.67 -4.34
N ARG A 83 2.99 -22.57 -3.75
CA ARG A 83 1.75 -22.52 -2.97
C ARG A 83 0.52 -22.76 -3.85
N SER A 84 0.45 -22.09 -5.00
CA SER A 84 -0.62 -22.29 -5.99
C SER A 84 -0.72 -23.75 -6.43
N ALA A 85 0.41 -24.40 -6.74
CA ALA A 85 0.43 -25.81 -7.09
C ALA A 85 -0.09 -26.70 -5.95
N ALA A 86 0.25 -26.40 -4.70
CA ALA A 86 -0.28 -27.12 -3.54
C ALA A 86 -1.80 -26.93 -3.37
N HIS A 87 -2.32 -25.71 -3.58
CA HIS A 87 -3.75 -25.44 -3.52
C HIS A 87 -4.52 -26.16 -4.62
N VAL A 88 -4.02 -26.11 -5.86
CA VAL A 88 -4.64 -26.78 -7.00
C VAL A 88 -4.59 -28.30 -6.82
N HIS A 89 -3.46 -28.84 -6.35
CA HIS A 89 -3.33 -30.27 -6.08
C HIS A 89 -4.35 -30.75 -5.04
N LYS A 90 -4.45 -30.03 -3.91
CA LYS A 90 -5.47 -30.33 -2.88
C LYS A 90 -6.90 -30.25 -3.44
N TRP A 91 -7.19 -29.23 -4.25
CA TRP A 91 -8.50 -29.09 -4.88
C TRP A 91 -8.82 -30.27 -5.81
N ILE A 92 -7.85 -30.73 -6.60
CA ILE A 92 -7.97 -31.92 -7.48
C ILE A 92 -8.25 -33.16 -6.64
N GLU A 93 -7.53 -33.38 -5.53
CA GLU A 93 -7.75 -34.53 -4.64
C GLU A 93 -9.16 -34.53 -4.01
N GLU A 94 -9.73 -33.35 -3.78
CA GLU A 94 -11.09 -33.19 -3.25
C GLU A 94 -12.18 -33.40 -4.32
N GLN A 95 -11.84 -33.40 -5.61
CA GLN A 95 -12.79 -33.67 -6.68
C GLN A 95 -13.09 -35.16 -6.79
N LYS A 96 -14.38 -35.49 -6.72
CA LYS A 96 -14.88 -36.87 -6.91
C LYS A 96 -15.25 -37.18 -8.37
N ASN A 97 -15.24 -36.17 -9.23
CA ASN A 97 -15.67 -36.24 -10.62
C ASN A 97 -14.53 -35.84 -11.56
N GLU A 98 -14.72 -36.13 -12.84
CA GLU A 98 -13.82 -35.71 -13.91
C GLU A 98 -13.73 -34.17 -13.95
N ILE A 99 -12.50 -33.66 -13.95
CA ILE A 99 -12.21 -32.23 -13.94
C ILE A 99 -12.19 -31.74 -15.39
N ASN A 100 -13.02 -30.77 -15.73
CA ASN A 100 -12.93 -30.14 -17.03
C ASN A 100 -11.74 -29.16 -17.09
N GLU A 101 -11.23 -28.93 -18.29
CA GLU A 101 -10.03 -28.13 -18.51
C GLU A 101 -10.23 -26.65 -18.16
N GLU A 102 -11.43 -26.10 -18.40
CA GLU A 102 -11.75 -24.70 -18.11
C GLU A 102 -11.75 -24.40 -16.61
N ASP A 103 -12.33 -25.29 -15.80
CA ASP A 103 -12.36 -25.20 -14.34
C ASP A 103 -10.96 -25.35 -13.76
N LEU A 104 -10.15 -26.27 -14.31
CA LEU A 104 -8.75 -26.41 -13.90
C LEU A 104 -7.97 -25.12 -14.17
N LEU A 105 -8.09 -24.55 -15.36
CA LEU A 105 -7.38 -23.33 -15.74
C LEU A 105 -7.82 -22.14 -14.89
N SER A 106 -9.13 -22.00 -14.64
CA SER A 106 -9.69 -21.00 -13.74
C SER A 106 -9.11 -21.13 -12.32
N ARG A 107 -9.10 -22.36 -11.76
CA ARG A 107 -8.54 -22.62 -10.42
C ARG A 107 -7.05 -22.37 -10.33
N MET A 108 -6.28 -22.67 -11.36
CA MET A 108 -4.85 -22.35 -11.41
C MET A 108 -4.61 -20.85 -11.38
N GLN A 109 -5.40 -20.07 -12.14
CA GLN A 109 -5.28 -18.61 -12.16
C GLN A 109 -5.68 -17.98 -10.83
N GLU A 110 -6.81 -18.40 -10.25
CA GLU A 110 -7.27 -17.95 -8.94
C GLU A 110 -6.24 -18.30 -7.85
N GLY A 111 -5.77 -19.54 -7.82
CA GLY A 111 -4.79 -20.02 -6.84
C GLY A 111 -3.46 -19.30 -6.96
N LEU A 112 -3.00 -18.99 -8.18
CA LEU A 112 -1.79 -18.20 -8.38
C LEU A 112 -1.95 -16.77 -7.84
N LYS A 113 -3.04 -16.10 -8.17
CA LYS A 113 -3.29 -14.73 -7.70
C LYS A 113 -3.38 -14.65 -6.18
N LEU A 114 -4.07 -15.60 -5.55
CA LEU A 114 -4.18 -15.67 -4.09
C LEU A 114 -2.80 -15.91 -3.46
N ALA A 115 -2.04 -16.86 -3.98
CA ALA A 115 -0.70 -17.16 -3.49
C ALA A 115 0.27 -15.97 -3.65
N GLU A 116 0.21 -15.23 -4.77
CA GLU A 116 1.02 -14.01 -4.95
C GLU A 116 0.66 -12.96 -3.91
N ILE A 117 -0.63 -12.74 -3.64
CA ILE A 117 -1.09 -11.79 -2.61
C ILE A 117 -0.59 -12.21 -1.22
N GLU A 118 -0.70 -13.50 -0.87
CA GLU A 118 -0.22 -14.01 0.42
C GLU A 118 1.28 -13.82 0.58
N VAL A 119 2.07 -14.18 -0.44
CA VAL A 119 3.54 -14.05 -0.39
C VAL A 119 3.96 -12.58 -0.29
N VAL A 120 3.34 -11.70 -1.08
CA VAL A 120 3.62 -10.25 -0.99
C VAL A 120 3.24 -9.72 0.38
N ARG A 121 2.07 -10.10 0.91
CA ARG A 121 1.62 -9.66 2.24
C ARG A 121 2.61 -10.08 3.33
N GLU A 122 3.08 -11.32 3.32
CA GLU A 122 4.10 -11.80 4.27
C GLU A 122 5.41 -11.00 4.18
N LEU A 123 5.82 -10.61 2.96
CA LEU A 123 6.99 -9.76 2.77
C LEU A 123 6.76 -8.36 3.38
N LEU A 124 5.60 -7.76 3.17
CA LEU A 124 5.28 -6.46 3.76
C LEU A 124 5.21 -6.52 5.29
N GLU A 125 4.62 -7.57 5.87
CA GLU A 125 4.59 -7.79 7.32
C GLU A 125 6.01 -7.96 7.89
N ARG A 126 6.89 -8.67 7.17
CA ARG A 126 8.29 -8.86 7.58
C ARG A 126 9.11 -7.57 7.53
N GLU A 127 8.88 -6.73 6.53
CA GLU A 127 9.57 -5.46 6.35
C GLU A 127 8.93 -4.32 7.18
N GLY A 128 7.85 -4.61 7.91
CA GLY A 128 7.19 -3.66 8.82
C GLY A 128 6.35 -2.60 8.12
N LEU A 129 5.90 -2.88 6.89
CA LEU A 129 4.97 -2.02 6.15
C LEU A 129 3.50 -2.31 6.52
N ILE A 130 3.14 -3.46 7.09
CA ILE A 130 1.75 -3.70 7.56
C ILE A 130 1.72 -4.52 8.84
#